data_AF-A0A950TTP6-F1
#
_entry.id   AF-A0A950TTP6-F1
#
_cell.length_a   1.000
_cell.length_b   1.000
_cell.length_c   1.000
_cell.angle_alpha   90.00
_cell.angle_beta   90.00
_cell.angle_gamma   90.00
#
_symmetry.space_group_name_H-M   'P 1'
#
loop_
_entity.id
_entity.type
_entity.pdbx_description
1 polymer ?
#
loop_
_entity_poly.entity_id
_entity_poly.type
_entity_poly.pdbx_seq_one_letter_code
_entity_poly.pdbx_strand_id
1 'polypeptide(L)'
;MRKTFACLACAFVITLAPMVARAYDNDTHFWFTYYLAVEAGYTPIQATQIASADVSIDYDDDTQPVLPSLESLASLRHPLDHFQYVRNRFHALPMKSEIMKTANLPDGYWWNPVVITSPKTLAAAHAIVDKRKQEFWTDTLAVRRNPGLFLHFLEDTFAHDGFASYIGHAGYYRVDYMASDRSKAERMAFAALKYLIAFREVVINGKPASGFSDPENLNLVLYMNNTKAAEIRAAIQKFCDANPSTGVEANDLVKTWNRLDDKERHDRNNIPPPEFLKPFYTAIKEGPSPDSARAREVVLKIFALKRDQLPLIWIYNLKDTGETEKDYADEAYVYKERDLSSFPLKFNSDDEKANKDKKKIYDPSGKRECLPFNLLAAGVTVVPPCVGN
;
A
#
# COMPACT_ATOMS: atom_id res chain seq x y z
N MET A 1 -67.47 -4.04 5.21
CA MET A 1 -66.17 -4.55 5.70
C MET A 1 -65.06 -3.89 4.91
N ARG A 2 -64.43 -2.85 5.47
CA ARG A 2 -63.31 -2.13 4.87
C ARG A 2 -62.00 -2.82 5.30
N LYS A 3 -61.20 -3.30 4.34
CA LYS A 3 -59.84 -3.79 4.60
C LYS A 3 -58.86 -2.63 4.41
N THR A 4 -58.24 -2.22 5.50
CA THR A 4 -57.20 -1.20 5.59
C THR A 4 -55.89 -1.78 5.03
N PHE A 5 -55.36 -1.17 3.96
CA PHE A 5 -53.98 -1.35 3.52
C PHE A 5 -53.07 -0.56 4.47
N ALA A 6 -52.26 -1.24 5.26
CA ALA A 6 -51.15 -0.63 5.98
C ALA A 6 -49.87 -0.87 5.17
N CYS A 7 -49.47 0.13 4.38
CA CYS A 7 -48.13 0.18 3.81
C CYS A 7 -47.13 0.48 4.94
N LEU A 8 -46.40 -0.55 5.37
CA LEU A 8 -45.26 -0.41 6.27
C LEU A 8 -44.08 0.13 5.43
N ALA A 9 -43.95 1.44 5.33
CA ALA A 9 -42.73 2.09 4.86
C ALA A 9 -41.70 2.05 6.00
N CYS A 10 -40.94 0.95 6.09
CA CYS A 10 -39.69 0.94 6.84
C CYS A 10 -38.65 1.76 6.06
N ALA A 11 -38.71 3.08 6.23
CA ALA A 11 -37.62 3.97 5.85
C ALA A 11 -36.44 3.69 6.79
N PHE A 12 -35.56 2.77 6.39
CA PHE A 12 -34.20 2.70 6.89
C PHE A 12 -33.48 3.96 6.39
N VAL A 13 -33.63 5.07 7.11
CA VAL A 13 -32.77 6.23 6.95
C VAL A 13 -31.43 5.86 7.59
N ILE A 14 -30.63 5.10 6.86
CA ILE A 14 -29.20 5.01 7.12
C ILE A 14 -28.66 6.35 6.64
N THR A 15 -28.31 7.23 7.56
CA THR A 15 -27.49 8.41 7.26
C THR A 15 -26.14 7.90 6.76
N LEU A 16 -26.03 7.69 5.46
CA LEU A 16 -24.82 7.25 4.77
C LEU A 16 -23.88 8.45 4.71
N ALA A 17 -23.01 8.58 5.72
CA ALA A 17 -21.72 9.21 5.48
C ALA A 17 -20.95 8.33 4.47
N PRO A 18 -20.21 8.89 3.51
CA PRO A 18 -19.36 8.09 2.64
C PRO A 18 -18.39 7.28 3.52
N MET A 19 -18.59 5.97 3.53
CA MET A 19 -17.73 5.04 4.24
C MET A 19 -16.57 4.69 3.33
N VAL A 20 -15.41 5.31 3.56
CA VAL A 20 -14.15 4.86 2.97
C VAL A 20 -13.80 3.53 3.63
N ALA A 21 -14.09 2.46 2.92
CA ALA A 21 -13.57 1.12 3.13
C ALA A 21 -12.02 1.19 3.19
N ARG A 22 -11.37 0.54 4.17
CA ARG A 22 -9.90 0.62 4.36
C ARG A 22 -9.38 -0.74 4.75
N ALA A 23 -8.76 -1.40 3.78
CA ALA A 23 -8.22 -2.74 3.96
C ALA A 23 -6.77 -2.85 3.49
N TYR A 24 -6.11 -1.72 3.54
CA TYR A 24 -4.69 -1.52 3.37
C TYR A 24 -4.35 -0.54 4.49
N ASP A 25 -3.24 -0.69 5.21
CA ASP A 25 -2.87 0.40 6.11
C ASP A 25 -1.42 0.82 5.96
N ASN A 26 -1.32 2.13 5.77
CA ASN A 26 -0.50 2.74 4.75
C ASN A 26 0.88 3.13 5.34
N ASP A 27 1.03 3.15 6.65
CA ASP A 27 2.17 3.83 7.25
C ASP A 27 3.40 2.93 7.46
N THR A 28 3.29 1.61 7.22
CA THR A 28 4.48 0.76 7.06
C THR A 28 5.24 1.15 5.79
N HIS A 29 4.53 1.36 4.68
CA HIS A 29 5.09 1.93 3.45
C HIS A 29 5.86 3.21 3.78
N PHE A 30 5.22 4.18 4.45
CA PHE A 30 5.91 5.42 4.81
C PHE A 30 7.17 5.21 5.68
N TRP A 31 7.06 4.62 6.87
CA TRP A 31 8.19 4.60 7.82
C TRP A 31 9.32 3.69 7.36
N PHE A 32 8.97 2.60 6.69
CA PHE A 32 9.95 1.67 6.14
C PHE A 32 10.65 2.25 4.90
N THR A 33 9.89 2.81 3.96
CA THR A 33 10.44 3.52 2.79
C THR A 33 11.30 4.70 3.21
N TYR A 34 10.89 5.47 4.22
CA TYR A 34 11.71 6.56 4.77
C TYR A 34 13.05 6.03 5.30
N TYR A 35 13.02 4.97 6.10
CA TYR A 35 14.22 4.33 6.62
C TYR A 35 15.15 3.89 5.48
N LEU A 36 14.63 3.13 4.50
CA LEU A 36 15.42 2.64 3.38
C LEU A 36 15.97 3.77 2.49
N ALA A 37 15.20 4.85 2.27
CA ALA A 37 15.67 6.00 1.51
C ALA A 37 16.84 6.72 2.22
N VAL A 38 16.78 6.91 3.54
CA VAL A 38 17.92 7.44 4.31
C VAL A 38 19.13 6.51 4.18
N GLU A 39 18.93 5.20 4.27
CA GLU A 39 20.03 4.23 4.13
C GLU A 39 20.60 4.15 2.71
N ALA A 40 19.77 4.45 1.71
CA ALA A 40 20.19 4.67 0.33
C ALA A 40 20.79 6.06 0.10
N GLY A 41 21.12 6.81 1.16
CA GLY A 41 21.89 8.06 1.11
C GLY A 41 21.12 9.29 0.62
N TYR A 42 19.79 9.26 0.65
CA TYR A 42 18.97 10.45 0.45
C TYR A 42 18.99 11.34 1.70
N THR A 43 18.80 12.65 1.53
CA THR A 43 18.61 13.53 2.69
C THR A 43 17.30 13.22 3.41
N PRO A 44 17.14 13.57 4.71
CA PRO A 44 15.88 13.34 5.43
C PRO A 44 14.66 13.91 4.71
N ILE A 45 14.77 15.08 4.07
CA ILE A 45 13.65 15.64 3.32
C ILE A 45 13.37 14.87 2.02
N GLN A 46 14.39 14.44 1.29
CA GLN A 46 14.19 13.62 0.10
C GLN A 46 13.57 12.26 0.47
N ALA A 47 14.05 11.64 1.56
CA ALA A 47 13.44 10.43 2.10
C ALA A 47 11.97 10.64 2.49
N THR A 48 11.63 11.80 3.05
CA THR A 48 10.24 12.20 3.34
C THR A 48 9.42 12.33 2.05
N GLN A 49 9.98 12.95 1.00
CA GLN A 49 9.31 13.08 -0.31
C GLN A 49 9.01 11.71 -0.93
N ILE A 50 9.99 10.80 -0.88
CA ILE A 50 9.87 9.44 -1.42
C ILE A 50 8.81 8.66 -0.65
N ALA A 51 8.96 8.57 0.68
CA ALA A 51 8.02 7.87 1.55
C ALA A 51 6.61 8.44 1.50
N SER A 52 6.46 9.76 1.35
CA SER A 52 5.15 10.41 1.20
C SER A 52 4.51 10.04 -0.14
N ALA A 53 5.27 9.94 -1.24
CA ALA A 53 4.73 9.60 -2.54
C ALA A 53 4.30 8.12 -2.61
N ASP A 54 5.13 7.25 -2.04
CA ASP A 54 4.86 5.83 -1.81
C ASP A 54 3.51 5.64 -1.12
N VAL A 55 3.38 6.15 0.11
CA VAL A 55 2.15 5.98 0.89
C VAL A 55 0.94 6.76 0.37
N SER A 56 1.15 7.83 -0.41
CA SER A 56 0.04 8.57 -1.01
C SER A 56 -0.75 7.71 -1.98
N ILE A 57 -0.17 6.64 -2.53
CA ILE A 57 -0.90 5.72 -3.40
C ILE A 57 -2.15 5.18 -2.68
N ASP A 58 -1.97 4.72 -1.44
CA ASP A 58 -3.06 4.11 -0.67
C ASP A 58 -4.01 5.11 -0.02
N TYR A 59 -3.61 6.38 0.11
CA TYR A 59 -4.46 7.42 0.70
C TYR A 59 -5.27 8.20 -0.32
N ASP A 60 -4.86 8.16 -1.58
CA ASP A 60 -5.45 8.96 -2.63
C ASP A 60 -6.68 8.25 -3.21
N ASP A 61 -7.81 8.95 -3.27
CA ASP A 61 -9.06 8.37 -3.76
C ASP A 61 -8.95 7.89 -5.20
N ASP A 62 -8.00 8.45 -5.96
CA ASP A 62 -7.77 8.22 -7.37
C ASP A 62 -6.72 7.14 -7.66
N THR A 63 -6.19 6.51 -6.62
CA THR A 63 -4.99 5.71 -6.75
C THR A 63 -5.00 4.51 -5.79
N GLN A 64 -5.73 4.63 -4.67
CA GLN A 64 -5.97 3.56 -3.71
C GLN A 64 -6.60 2.33 -4.38
N PRO A 65 -6.41 1.12 -3.80
CA PRO A 65 -7.08 -0.06 -4.30
C PRO A 65 -8.60 0.14 -4.20
N VAL A 66 -9.33 0.05 -5.32
CA VAL A 66 -10.79 0.25 -5.29
C VAL A 66 -11.41 -0.90 -4.52
N LEU A 67 -11.97 -0.56 -3.36
CA LEU A 67 -12.85 -1.44 -2.62
C LEU A 67 -14.26 -1.27 -3.16
N PRO A 68 -15.03 -2.35 -3.33
CA PRO A 68 -16.43 -2.22 -3.72
C PRO A 68 -17.17 -1.41 -2.65
N SER A 69 -17.78 -0.31 -3.08
CA SER A 69 -18.54 0.57 -2.22
C SER A 69 -20.02 0.15 -2.20
N LEU A 70 -20.76 0.57 -1.17
CA LEU A 70 -22.22 0.40 -1.16
C LEU A 70 -22.90 1.18 -2.29
N GLU A 71 -22.27 2.23 -2.83
CA GLU A 71 -22.80 2.98 -3.97
C GLU A 71 -22.71 2.18 -5.27
N SER A 72 -21.76 1.24 -5.36
CA SER A 72 -21.73 0.23 -6.42
C SER A 72 -22.60 -0.99 -6.08
N LEU A 73 -23.78 -0.87 -5.47
CA LEU A 73 -24.67 -2.01 -5.17
C LEU A 73 -25.00 -2.92 -6.39
N ALA A 74 -24.91 -2.40 -7.61
CA ALA A 74 -24.95 -3.22 -8.83
C ALA A 74 -23.74 -4.17 -8.98
N SER A 75 -22.57 -3.79 -8.45
CA SER A 75 -21.33 -4.58 -8.37
C SER A 75 -21.37 -5.71 -7.34
N LEU A 76 -22.22 -5.63 -6.31
CA LEU A 76 -22.46 -6.75 -5.39
C LEU A 76 -23.18 -7.94 -6.04
N ARG A 77 -23.73 -7.77 -7.25
CA ARG A 77 -24.26 -8.89 -8.05
C ARG A 77 -23.15 -9.74 -8.68
N HIS A 78 -21.97 -9.17 -8.90
CA HIS A 78 -20.76 -9.91 -9.30
C HIS A 78 -19.54 -9.42 -8.52
N PRO A 79 -19.51 -9.71 -7.20
CA PRO A 79 -18.44 -9.25 -6.35
C PRO A 79 -17.07 -9.66 -6.91
N LEU A 80 -16.99 -10.88 -7.48
CA LEU A 80 -15.79 -11.47 -8.10
C LEU A 80 -15.23 -10.73 -9.31
N ASP A 81 -16.07 -10.06 -10.09
CA ASP A 81 -15.62 -9.30 -11.27
C ASP A 81 -15.09 -7.91 -10.87
N HIS A 82 -15.47 -7.40 -9.69
CA HIS A 82 -15.10 -6.07 -9.20
C HIS A 82 -14.03 -6.10 -8.11
N PHE A 83 -13.79 -7.24 -7.44
CA PHE A 83 -12.65 -7.42 -6.52
C PHE A 83 -11.27 -7.38 -7.20
N GLN A 84 -11.23 -7.10 -8.50
CA GLN A 84 -10.02 -6.92 -9.30
C GLN A 84 -9.91 -5.52 -9.88
N TYR A 85 -10.87 -4.63 -9.60
CA TYR A 85 -10.79 -3.22 -10.00
C TYR A 85 -9.81 -2.44 -9.12
N VAL A 86 -8.77 -3.10 -8.63
CA VAL A 86 -7.59 -2.42 -8.10
C VAL A 86 -7.06 -1.54 -9.23
N ARG A 87 -6.58 -0.33 -8.90
CA ARG A 87 -5.88 0.52 -9.86
C ARG A 87 -4.52 -0.11 -10.13
N ASN A 88 -4.56 -1.20 -10.92
CA ASN A 88 -3.50 -2.19 -11.14
C ASN A 88 -2.19 -1.63 -11.70
N ARG A 89 -2.19 -0.34 -12.06
CA ARG A 89 -0.98 0.38 -12.43
C ARG A 89 -0.05 0.57 -11.24
N PHE A 90 -0.59 0.83 -10.05
CA PHE A 90 0.20 1.13 -8.85
C PHE A 90 0.29 -0.04 -7.89
N HIS A 91 -0.60 -1.02 -8.02
CA HIS A 91 -0.56 -2.24 -7.23
C HIS A 91 -0.13 -3.44 -8.06
N ALA A 92 0.75 -4.28 -7.51
CA ALA A 92 1.29 -5.46 -8.18
C ALA A 92 0.30 -6.65 -8.25
N LEU A 93 -0.94 -6.39 -8.62
CA LEU A 93 -1.97 -7.39 -8.84
C LEU A 93 -2.31 -7.47 -10.35
N PRO A 94 -2.17 -8.64 -10.98
CA PRO A 94 -2.62 -8.84 -12.36
C PRO A 94 -4.14 -8.95 -12.44
N MET A 95 -4.73 -8.48 -13.54
CA MET A 95 -6.15 -8.73 -13.82
C MET A 95 -6.37 -10.18 -14.26
N LYS A 96 -7.53 -10.75 -13.94
CA LYS A 96 -7.91 -12.08 -14.42
C LYS A 96 -7.85 -12.20 -15.94
N SER A 97 -8.32 -11.19 -16.66
CA SER A 97 -8.31 -11.19 -18.13
C SER A 97 -6.89 -11.28 -18.70
N GLU A 98 -5.92 -10.65 -18.06
CA GLU A 98 -4.51 -10.72 -18.44
C GLU A 98 -3.93 -12.09 -18.16
N ILE A 99 -4.22 -12.67 -17.00
CA ILE A 99 -3.79 -14.02 -16.66
C ILE A 99 -4.39 -15.04 -17.62
N MET A 100 -5.70 -14.97 -17.90
CA MET A 100 -6.36 -15.88 -18.84
C MET A 100 -5.69 -15.83 -20.22
N LYS A 101 -5.40 -14.62 -20.71
CA LYS A 101 -4.70 -14.42 -21.98
C LYS A 101 -3.26 -14.97 -21.95
N THR A 102 -2.46 -14.58 -20.96
CA THR A 102 -1.04 -14.95 -20.85
C THR A 102 -0.85 -16.45 -20.60
N ALA A 103 -1.71 -17.06 -19.78
CA ALA A 103 -1.70 -18.49 -19.53
C ALA A 103 -2.47 -19.31 -20.58
N ASN A 104 -3.02 -18.71 -21.64
CA ASN A 104 -3.84 -19.38 -22.66
C ASN A 104 -4.88 -20.33 -22.02
N LEU A 105 -5.71 -19.76 -21.14
CA LEU A 105 -6.77 -20.49 -20.44
C LEU A 105 -8.06 -20.42 -21.28
N PRO A 106 -8.89 -21.47 -21.25
CA PRO A 106 -10.13 -21.48 -22.01
C PRO A 106 -11.09 -20.37 -21.54
N ASP A 107 -11.95 -19.91 -22.44
CA ASP A 107 -13.03 -18.98 -22.08
C ASP A 107 -13.89 -19.59 -20.96
N GLY A 108 -14.24 -18.75 -19.99
CA GLY A 108 -14.99 -19.20 -18.82
C GLY A 108 -14.16 -19.97 -17.79
N TYR A 109 -12.82 -20.05 -17.94
CA TYR A 109 -11.95 -20.63 -16.91
C TYR A 109 -12.25 -19.98 -15.54
N TRP A 110 -12.67 -20.83 -14.62
CA TRP A 110 -12.83 -20.44 -13.23
C TRP A 110 -11.52 -20.64 -12.49
N TRP A 111 -11.20 -19.67 -11.63
CA TRP A 111 -10.04 -19.71 -10.78
C TRP A 111 -10.44 -19.32 -9.37
N ASN A 112 -9.78 -19.90 -8.38
CA ASN A 112 -10.00 -19.52 -6.99
C ASN A 112 -9.44 -18.10 -6.79
N PRO A 113 -10.27 -17.09 -6.46
CA PRO A 113 -9.79 -15.72 -6.24
C PRO A 113 -8.90 -15.62 -4.99
N VAL A 114 -8.89 -16.66 -4.14
CA VAL A 114 -8.19 -16.66 -2.87
C VAL A 114 -6.68 -16.85 -3.04
N VAL A 115 -6.23 -17.85 -3.81
CA VAL A 115 -4.80 -18.13 -4.05
C VAL A 115 -4.62 -18.75 -5.44
N ILE A 116 -3.55 -18.36 -6.12
CA ILE A 116 -3.12 -19.00 -7.37
C ILE A 116 -2.41 -20.32 -7.06
N THR A 117 -3.09 -21.44 -7.27
CA THR A 117 -2.53 -22.78 -7.00
C THR A 117 -1.93 -23.45 -8.24
N SER A 118 -2.33 -23.03 -9.44
CA SER A 118 -1.83 -23.58 -10.71
C SER A 118 -0.45 -22.99 -11.04
N PRO A 119 0.61 -23.81 -11.21
CA PRO A 119 1.93 -23.31 -11.59
C PRO A 119 1.93 -22.51 -12.89
N LYS A 120 1.10 -22.91 -13.87
CA LYS A 120 0.94 -22.19 -15.15
C LYS A 120 0.37 -20.79 -14.95
N THR A 121 -0.65 -20.69 -14.09
CA THR A 121 -1.34 -19.43 -13.78
C THR A 121 -0.45 -18.52 -12.95
N LEU A 122 0.33 -19.08 -12.02
CA LEU A 122 1.29 -18.34 -11.20
C LEU A 122 2.42 -17.76 -12.06
N ALA A 123 3.00 -18.58 -12.95
CA ALA A 123 4.02 -18.11 -13.89
C ALA A 123 3.50 -16.98 -14.80
N ALA A 124 2.25 -17.05 -15.25
CA ALA A 124 1.63 -15.99 -16.02
C ALA A 124 1.43 -14.70 -15.19
N ALA A 125 0.99 -14.84 -13.94
CA ALA A 125 0.87 -13.71 -13.00
C ALA A 125 2.21 -13.01 -12.78
N HIS A 126 3.27 -13.78 -12.49
CA HIS A 126 4.64 -13.26 -12.34
C HIS A 126 5.11 -12.54 -13.60
N ALA A 127 4.93 -13.13 -14.78
CA ALA A 127 5.34 -12.50 -16.03
C ALA A 127 4.63 -11.16 -16.31
N ILE A 128 3.35 -11.03 -15.93
CA ILE A 128 2.59 -9.77 -16.05
C ILE A 128 3.15 -8.71 -15.08
N VAL A 129 3.32 -9.08 -13.81
CA VAL A 129 3.82 -8.17 -12.77
C VAL A 129 5.25 -7.73 -13.08
N ASP A 130 6.14 -8.63 -13.49
CA ASP A 130 7.52 -8.32 -13.86
C ASP A 130 7.59 -7.39 -15.06
N LYS A 131 6.76 -7.60 -16.08
CA LYS A 131 6.68 -6.70 -17.23
C LYS A 131 6.25 -5.30 -16.79
N ARG A 132 5.21 -5.17 -15.96
CA ARG A 132 4.75 -3.88 -15.43
C ARG A 132 5.82 -3.20 -14.57
N LYS A 133 6.51 -3.96 -13.71
CA LYS A 133 7.63 -3.48 -12.90
C LYS A 133 8.70 -2.85 -13.78
N GLN A 134 9.09 -3.52 -14.87
CA GLN A 134 10.09 -3.00 -15.82
C GLN A 134 9.60 -1.75 -16.55
N GLU A 135 8.35 -1.73 -17.02
CA GLU A 135 7.74 -0.58 -17.69
C GLU A 135 7.65 0.63 -16.75
N PHE A 136 7.17 0.42 -15.51
CA PHE A 136 7.02 1.47 -14.52
C PHE A 136 8.37 2.00 -14.04
N TRP A 137 9.36 1.14 -13.85
CA TRP A 137 10.73 1.57 -13.54
C TRP A 137 11.34 2.42 -14.66
N THR A 138 11.17 1.98 -15.91
CA THR A 138 11.65 2.70 -17.10
C THR A 138 11.01 4.09 -17.18
N ASP A 139 9.69 4.19 -16.99
CA ASP A 139 8.96 5.46 -16.96
C ASP A 139 9.48 6.36 -15.82
N THR A 140 9.61 5.81 -14.62
CA THR A 140 10.11 6.52 -13.43
C THR A 140 11.48 7.17 -13.68
N LEU A 141 12.42 6.43 -14.29
CA LEU A 141 13.73 6.97 -14.66
C LEU A 141 13.64 8.00 -15.79
N ALA A 142 12.85 7.73 -16.83
CA ALA A 142 12.77 8.57 -18.02
C ALA A 142 12.22 9.97 -17.72
N VAL A 143 11.15 10.05 -16.92
CA VAL A 143 10.53 11.33 -16.54
C VAL A 143 11.07 11.88 -15.22
N ARG A 144 12.02 11.19 -14.58
CA ARG A 144 12.58 11.53 -13.26
C ARG A 144 11.50 11.71 -12.19
N ARG A 145 10.45 10.89 -12.28
CA ARG A 145 9.33 10.94 -11.32
C ARG A 145 9.84 10.55 -9.93
N ASN A 146 9.19 11.06 -8.89
CA ASN A 146 9.47 10.63 -7.53
C ASN A 146 9.40 9.09 -7.43
N PRO A 147 10.49 8.41 -7.00
CA PRO A 147 10.55 6.95 -7.03
C PRO A 147 9.59 6.29 -6.03
N GLY A 148 9.01 7.04 -5.08
CA GLY A 148 8.05 6.50 -4.12
C GLY A 148 6.88 5.76 -4.77
N LEU A 149 6.33 6.27 -5.88
CA LEU A 149 5.22 5.58 -6.58
C LEU A 149 5.63 4.22 -7.14
N PHE A 150 6.88 4.09 -7.59
CA PHE A 150 7.41 2.81 -8.06
C PHE A 150 7.72 1.87 -6.89
N LEU A 151 8.24 2.41 -5.77
CA LEU A 151 8.52 1.62 -4.58
C LEU A 151 7.25 0.98 -4.03
N HIS A 152 6.12 1.71 -4.04
CA HIS A 152 4.82 1.16 -3.66
C HIS A 152 4.52 -0.10 -4.47
N PHE A 153 4.56 0.02 -5.80
CA PHE A 153 4.35 -1.10 -6.70
C PHE A 153 5.34 -2.25 -6.44
N LEU A 154 6.62 -1.93 -6.21
CA LEU A 154 7.67 -2.92 -5.94
C LEU A 154 7.38 -3.69 -4.64
N GLU A 155 7.03 -3.01 -3.56
CA GLU A 155 6.71 -3.62 -2.27
C GLU A 155 5.49 -4.53 -2.38
N ASP A 156 4.49 -4.07 -3.13
CA ASP A 156 3.31 -4.84 -3.49
C ASP A 156 3.64 -6.13 -4.23
N THR A 157 4.74 -6.21 -5.01
CA THR A 157 5.12 -7.46 -5.70
C THR A 157 5.43 -8.60 -4.72
N PHE A 158 5.84 -8.26 -3.50
CA PHE A 158 6.10 -9.23 -2.45
C PHE A 158 4.83 -9.54 -1.66
N ALA A 159 4.08 -8.50 -1.28
CA ALA A 159 2.84 -8.64 -0.51
C ALA A 159 1.76 -9.43 -1.28
N HIS A 160 1.68 -9.22 -2.59
CA HIS A 160 0.71 -9.82 -3.48
C HIS A 160 1.18 -11.11 -4.17
N ASP A 161 2.38 -11.60 -3.87
CA ASP A 161 2.89 -12.83 -4.48
C ASP A 161 1.96 -14.03 -4.19
N GLY A 162 1.55 -14.74 -5.25
CA GLY A 162 0.60 -15.84 -5.17
C GLY A 162 -0.88 -15.44 -5.10
N PHE A 163 -1.18 -14.13 -5.08
CA PHE A 163 -2.54 -13.61 -5.07
C PHE A 163 -2.97 -13.07 -6.43
N ALA A 164 -4.29 -13.08 -6.59
CA ALA A 164 -5.00 -13.00 -7.86
C ALA A 164 -6.10 -11.94 -7.85
N SER A 165 -6.49 -11.53 -6.64
CA SER A 165 -7.58 -10.64 -6.38
C SER A 165 -7.43 -10.06 -4.99
N TYR A 166 -8.16 -8.98 -4.75
CA TYR A 166 -8.25 -8.38 -3.45
C TYR A 166 -8.81 -9.35 -2.38
N ILE A 167 -9.75 -10.25 -2.70
CA ILE A 167 -10.22 -11.28 -1.75
C ILE A 167 -9.08 -12.18 -1.31
N GLY A 168 -8.25 -12.59 -2.27
CA GLY A 168 -7.11 -13.45 -1.97
C GLY A 168 -6.16 -12.77 -1.03
N HIS A 169 -5.91 -11.49 -1.23
CA HIS A 169 -5.04 -10.72 -0.37
C HIS A 169 -5.68 -10.40 1.01
N ALA A 170 -6.80 -9.68 1.03
CA ALA A 170 -7.51 -9.25 2.23
C ALA A 170 -8.15 -10.42 3.01
N GLY A 171 -8.20 -11.60 2.40
CA GLY A 171 -8.69 -12.84 2.97
C GLY A 171 -7.74 -13.51 3.96
N TYR A 172 -6.48 -13.05 4.02
CA TYR A 172 -5.53 -13.50 5.00
C TYR A 172 -5.15 -12.36 5.93
N TYR A 173 -5.20 -12.64 7.22
CA TYR A 173 -4.71 -11.70 8.20
C TYR A 173 -3.22 -11.46 7.98
N ARG A 174 -2.84 -10.18 7.92
CA ARG A 174 -1.45 -9.72 8.09
C ARG A 174 -0.48 -10.20 7.01
N VAL A 175 -0.95 -10.52 5.80
CA VAL A 175 -0.07 -10.88 4.67
C VAL A 175 0.91 -9.74 4.32
N ASP A 176 0.52 -8.50 4.58
CA ASP A 176 1.33 -7.29 4.38
C ASP A 176 2.30 -7.00 5.52
N TYR A 177 2.11 -7.67 6.65
CA TYR A 177 2.95 -7.40 7.80
C TYR A 177 4.30 -8.02 7.50
N MET A 178 5.35 -7.21 7.60
CA MET A 178 6.74 -7.68 7.49
C MET A 178 7.00 -8.87 8.44
N ALA A 179 6.34 -8.89 9.60
CA ALA A 179 6.46 -9.95 10.58
C ALA A 179 5.86 -11.30 10.14
N SER A 180 4.95 -11.32 9.16
CA SER A 180 4.31 -12.56 8.68
C SER A 180 5.29 -13.46 7.91
N ASP A 181 6.24 -12.84 7.20
CA ASP A 181 7.35 -13.51 6.55
C ASP A 181 8.58 -12.58 6.57
N ARG A 182 9.45 -12.81 7.54
CA ARG A 182 10.66 -12.00 7.74
C ARG A 182 11.66 -12.16 6.60
N SER A 183 11.71 -13.33 5.96
CA SER A 183 12.58 -13.55 4.80
C SER A 183 12.07 -12.77 3.59
N LYS A 184 10.75 -12.72 3.39
CA LYS A 184 10.12 -11.86 2.39
C LYS A 184 10.42 -10.39 2.66
N ALA A 185 10.25 -9.93 3.91
CA ALA A 185 10.55 -8.56 4.29
C ALA A 185 12.02 -8.17 4.00
N GLU A 186 12.98 -9.06 4.28
CA GLU A 186 14.38 -8.83 3.94
C GLU A 186 14.61 -8.72 2.41
N ARG A 187 14.04 -9.63 1.62
CA ARG A 187 14.16 -9.58 0.16
C ARG A 187 13.56 -8.30 -0.42
N MET A 188 12.38 -7.91 0.05
CA MET A 188 11.70 -6.66 -0.31
C MET A 188 12.59 -5.45 -0.01
N ALA A 189 13.13 -5.38 1.21
CA ALA A 189 13.99 -4.29 1.65
C ALA A 189 15.23 -4.12 0.76
N PHE A 190 15.94 -5.22 0.48
CA PHE A 190 17.13 -5.18 -0.35
C PHE A 190 16.82 -4.92 -1.83
N ALA A 191 15.65 -5.33 -2.32
CA ALA A 191 15.16 -4.92 -3.63
C ALA A 191 14.92 -3.40 -3.67
N ALA A 192 14.13 -2.86 -2.74
CA ALA A 192 13.85 -1.42 -2.63
C ALA A 192 15.14 -0.59 -2.52
N LEU A 193 16.12 -1.02 -1.71
CA LEU A 193 17.44 -0.37 -1.62
C LEU A 193 18.17 -0.33 -2.96
N LYS A 194 18.13 -1.40 -3.76
CA LYS A 194 18.77 -1.41 -5.08
C LYS A 194 18.13 -0.39 -6.02
N TYR A 195 16.80 -0.31 -6.02
CA TYR A 195 16.06 0.66 -6.85
C TYR A 195 16.28 2.11 -6.39
N LEU A 196 16.28 2.37 -5.08
CA LEU A 196 16.63 3.67 -4.50
C LEU A 196 18.04 4.11 -4.88
N ILE A 197 19.04 3.23 -4.72
CA ILE A 197 20.42 3.52 -5.12
C ILE A 197 20.50 3.79 -6.62
N ALA A 198 19.87 2.95 -7.44
CA ALA A 198 19.85 3.12 -8.89
C ALA A 198 19.23 4.47 -9.32
N PHE A 199 18.11 4.86 -8.72
CA PHE A 199 17.48 6.15 -9.00
C PHE A 199 18.42 7.30 -8.61
N ARG A 200 19.00 7.26 -7.40
CA ARG A 200 19.93 8.28 -6.91
C ARG A 200 21.13 8.44 -7.86
N GLU A 201 21.74 7.33 -8.26
CA GLU A 201 22.91 7.37 -9.15
C GLU A 201 22.57 8.01 -10.51
N VAL A 202 21.42 7.69 -11.10
CA VAL A 202 21.02 8.23 -12.40
C VAL A 202 20.55 9.69 -12.29
N VAL A 203 19.60 9.95 -11.40
CA VAL A 203 18.86 11.22 -11.37
C VAL A 203 19.59 12.31 -10.59
N ILE A 204 20.25 11.95 -9.49
CA ILE A 204 20.95 12.91 -8.62
C ILE A 204 22.43 12.99 -9.00
N ASN A 205 23.10 11.85 -9.20
CA ASN A 205 24.54 11.81 -9.49
C ASN A 205 24.87 11.85 -10.99
N GLY A 206 23.86 11.87 -11.87
CA GLY A 206 24.03 12.03 -13.31
C GLY A 206 24.71 10.84 -14.01
N LYS A 207 24.65 9.64 -13.43
CA LYS A 207 25.18 8.43 -14.07
C LYS A 207 24.30 8.02 -15.28
N PRO A 208 24.89 7.35 -16.30
CA PRO A 208 24.11 6.85 -17.43
C PRO A 208 23.06 5.82 -17.01
N ALA A 209 21.81 6.01 -17.44
CA ALA A 209 20.69 5.11 -17.11
C ALA A 209 20.90 3.65 -17.58
N SER A 210 21.69 3.42 -18.63
CA SER A 210 21.98 2.08 -19.15
C SER A 210 22.70 1.17 -18.15
N GLY A 211 23.42 1.74 -17.17
CA GLY A 211 24.05 0.97 -16.10
C GLY A 211 23.09 0.57 -14.96
N PHE A 212 21.85 1.06 -15.01
CA PHE A 212 20.87 0.98 -13.92
C PHE A 212 19.46 0.61 -14.42
N SER A 213 19.34 0.12 -15.66
CA SER A 213 18.05 -0.31 -16.23
C SER A 213 17.49 -1.57 -15.57
N ASP A 214 18.35 -2.36 -14.92
CA ASP A 214 17.97 -3.55 -14.16
C ASP A 214 18.58 -3.52 -12.74
N PRO A 215 17.94 -2.80 -11.80
CA PRO A 215 18.44 -2.69 -10.44
C PRO A 215 18.48 -4.00 -9.68
N GLU A 216 17.73 -5.04 -10.07
CA GLU A 216 17.73 -6.32 -9.36
C GLU A 216 19.10 -7.00 -9.39
N ASN A 217 19.87 -6.76 -10.46
CA ASN A 217 21.25 -7.25 -10.62
C ASN A 217 22.32 -6.28 -10.09
N LEU A 218 21.92 -5.19 -9.42
CA LEU A 218 22.85 -4.25 -8.82
C LEU A 218 23.68 -4.92 -7.71
N ASN A 219 25.01 -4.86 -7.84
CA ASN A 219 25.93 -5.34 -6.81
C ASN A 219 26.00 -4.34 -5.63
N LEU A 220 25.22 -4.62 -4.58
CA LEU A 220 25.15 -3.79 -3.38
C LEU A 220 26.50 -3.61 -2.66
N VAL A 221 27.46 -4.52 -2.81
CA VAL A 221 28.79 -4.42 -2.17
C VAL A 221 29.56 -3.18 -2.65
N LEU A 222 29.22 -2.65 -3.83
CA LEU A 222 29.82 -1.41 -4.34
C LEU A 222 29.26 -0.15 -3.66
N TYR A 223 28.12 -0.25 -2.99
CA TYR A 223 27.39 0.88 -2.40
C TYR A 223 27.28 0.81 -0.88
N MET A 224 27.38 -0.38 -0.30
CA MET A 224 27.36 -0.61 1.14
C MET A 224 28.28 -1.77 1.52
N ASN A 225 28.96 -1.63 2.65
CA ASN A 225 29.81 -2.71 3.19
C ASN A 225 28.97 -3.75 3.98
N ASN A 226 29.60 -4.87 4.33
CA ASN A 226 28.94 -5.96 5.05
C ASN A 226 28.38 -5.53 6.42
N THR A 227 29.07 -4.62 7.12
CA THR A 227 28.60 -4.06 8.39
C THR A 227 27.28 -3.33 8.20
N LYS A 228 27.20 -2.47 7.19
CA LYS A 228 25.99 -1.71 6.89
C LYS A 228 24.83 -2.61 6.48
N ALA A 229 25.10 -3.63 5.66
CA ALA A 229 24.10 -4.62 5.30
C ALA A 229 23.59 -5.41 6.54
N ALA A 230 24.45 -5.69 7.52
CA ALA A 230 24.04 -6.33 8.77
C ALA A 230 23.20 -5.40 9.67
N GLU A 231 23.55 -4.11 9.73
CA GLU A 231 22.74 -3.09 10.44
C GLU A 231 21.34 -2.98 9.84
N ILE A 232 21.22 -2.95 8.51
CA ILE A 232 19.94 -2.90 7.80
C ILE A 232 19.09 -4.14 8.10
N ARG A 233 19.67 -5.34 8.09
CA ARG A 233 18.96 -6.57 8.51
C ARG A 233 18.45 -6.48 9.94
N ALA A 234 19.27 -5.97 10.86
CA ALA A 234 18.85 -5.77 12.24
C ALA A 234 17.71 -4.74 12.37
N ALA A 235 17.72 -3.68 11.56
CA ALA A 235 16.65 -2.69 11.50
C ALA A 235 15.34 -3.28 10.95
N ILE A 236 15.39 -4.02 9.85
CA ILE A 236 14.25 -4.76 9.29
C ILE A 236 13.63 -5.63 10.37
N GLN A 237 14.45 -6.28 11.18
CA GLN A 237 13.96 -7.13 12.26
C GLN A 237 13.23 -6.36 13.36
N LYS A 238 13.68 -5.14 13.69
CA LYS A 238 12.97 -4.25 14.61
C LYS A 238 11.61 -3.81 14.05
N PHE A 239 11.50 -3.56 12.74
CA PHE A 239 10.20 -3.28 12.11
C PHE A 239 9.25 -4.48 12.20
N CYS A 240 9.74 -5.69 11.92
CA CYS A 240 8.97 -6.91 12.12
C CYS A 240 8.53 -7.09 13.59
N ASP A 241 9.41 -6.80 14.54
CA ASP A 241 9.11 -6.94 15.98
C ASP A 241 8.13 -5.88 16.50
N ALA A 242 8.10 -4.70 15.88
CA ALA A 242 7.18 -3.61 16.23
C ALA A 242 5.71 -4.00 15.97
N ASN A 243 5.45 -4.70 14.86
CA ASN A 243 4.11 -5.16 14.47
C ASN A 243 4.07 -6.69 14.34
N PRO A 244 4.15 -7.43 15.47
CA PRO A 244 4.26 -8.88 15.44
C PRO A 244 3.05 -9.52 14.76
N SER A 245 3.27 -10.58 13.99
CA SER A 245 2.23 -11.38 13.35
C SER A 245 2.47 -12.86 13.63
N THR A 246 1.40 -13.66 13.74
CA THR A 246 1.49 -15.13 13.83
C THR A 246 1.64 -15.80 12.47
N GLY A 247 1.63 -15.02 11.38
CA GLY A 247 1.79 -15.50 10.01
C GLY A 247 0.56 -15.19 9.15
N VAL A 248 0.48 -15.91 8.03
CA VAL A 248 -0.61 -15.79 7.05
C VAL A 248 -1.75 -16.72 7.47
N GLU A 249 -2.72 -16.20 8.20
CA GLU A 249 -3.88 -16.96 8.68
C GLU A 249 -5.14 -16.55 7.91
N ALA A 250 -5.88 -17.53 7.37
CA ALA A 250 -7.17 -17.26 6.73
C ALA A 250 -8.14 -16.61 7.74
N ASN A 251 -8.72 -15.47 7.37
CA ASN A 251 -9.73 -14.82 8.16
C ASN A 251 -11.13 -15.41 7.89
N ASP A 252 -12.16 -14.82 8.48
CA ASP A 252 -13.54 -15.31 8.33
C ASP A 252 -14.06 -15.13 6.89
N LEU A 253 -13.50 -14.21 6.10
CA LEU A 253 -13.83 -14.06 4.68
C LEU A 253 -13.41 -15.30 3.90
N VAL A 254 -12.15 -15.73 4.02
CA VAL A 254 -11.65 -16.94 3.33
C VAL A 254 -12.27 -18.22 3.90
N LYS A 255 -12.46 -18.30 5.22
CA LYS A 255 -13.13 -19.46 5.83
C LYS A 255 -14.57 -19.60 5.32
N THR A 256 -15.29 -18.50 5.16
CA THR A 256 -16.66 -18.52 4.63
C THR A 256 -16.66 -18.81 3.14
N TRP A 257 -15.77 -18.18 2.37
CA TRP A 257 -15.56 -18.50 0.95
C TRP A 257 -15.37 -20.01 0.71
N ASN A 258 -14.51 -20.65 1.51
CA ASN A 258 -14.21 -22.07 1.40
C ASN A 258 -15.36 -23.00 1.82
N ARG A 259 -16.43 -22.48 2.43
CA ARG A 259 -17.65 -23.23 2.76
C ARG A 259 -18.75 -23.11 1.71
N LEU A 260 -18.71 -22.07 0.87
CA LEU A 260 -19.68 -21.89 -0.21
C LEU A 260 -19.61 -23.08 -1.17
N ASP A 261 -20.74 -23.50 -1.71
CA ASP A 261 -20.76 -24.55 -2.74
C ASP A 261 -20.27 -24.02 -4.11
N ASP A 262 -20.11 -24.91 -5.08
CA ASP A 262 -19.66 -24.51 -6.41
C ASP A 262 -20.66 -23.55 -7.08
N LYS A 263 -21.96 -23.77 -6.93
CA LYS A 263 -22.95 -22.85 -7.52
C LYS A 263 -22.78 -21.45 -6.94
N GLU A 264 -22.59 -21.33 -5.63
CA GLU A 264 -22.41 -20.06 -4.94
C GLU A 264 -21.12 -19.34 -5.33
N ARG A 265 -20.05 -20.07 -5.64
CA ARG A 265 -18.77 -19.49 -6.09
C ARG A 265 -18.70 -19.18 -7.59
N HIS A 266 -19.54 -19.82 -8.41
CA HIS A 266 -19.40 -19.81 -9.87
C HIS A 266 -20.58 -19.17 -10.62
N ASP A 267 -21.80 -19.23 -10.08
CA ASP A 267 -22.97 -18.67 -10.75
C ASP A 267 -22.94 -17.16 -10.65
N ARG A 268 -22.69 -16.52 -11.80
CA ARG A 268 -22.68 -15.06 -11.92
C ARG A 268 -24.00 -14.47 -11.40
N ASN A 269 -25.14 -15.11 -11.63
CA ASN A 269 -26.43 -14.55 -11.22
C ASN A 269 -26.72 -14.72 -9.73
N ASN A 270 -25.85 -15.38 -8.98
CA ASN A 270 -26.06 -15.63 -7.57
C ASN A 270 -25.56 -14.47 -6.70
N ILE A 271 -26.41 -14.04 -5.76
CA ILE A 271 -26.01 -13.08 -4.73
C ILE A 271 -25.26 -13.89 -3.66
N PRO A 272 -24.07 -13.46 -3.19
CA PRO A 272 -23.39 -14.13 -2.10
C PRO A 272 -24.34 -14.27 -0.90
N PRO A 273 -24.34 -15.42 -0.22
CA PRO A 273 -25.29 -15.62 0.84
C PRO A 273 -24.99 -14.66 2.01
N PRO A 274 -25.99 -14.28 2.83
CA PRO A 274 -25.83 -13.27 3.87
C PRO A 274 -24.65 -13.51 4.83
N GLU A 275 -24.32 -14.78 5.10
CA GLU A 275 -23.18 -15.20 5.90
C GLU A 275 -21.83 -14.81 5.31
N PHE A 276 -21.72 -14.59 3.99
CA PHE A 276 -20.50 -14.10 3.34
C PHE A 276 -20.39 -12.58 3.42
N LEU A 277 -21.51 -11.86 3.38
CA LEU A 277 -21.53 -10.40 3.37
C LEU A 277 -20.95 -9.77 4.66
N LYS A 278 -21.21 -10.38 5.83
CA LYS A 278 -20.70 -9.87 7.10
C LYS A 278 -19.18 -9.98 7.23
N PRO A 279 -18.53 -11.16 7.04
CA PRO A 279 -17.08 -11.28 7.03
C PRO A 279 -16.42 -10.41 5.97
N PHE A 280 -17.06 -10.27 4.81
CA PHE A 280 -16.60 -9.39 3.74
C PHE A 280 -16.55 -7.91 4.19
N TYR A 281 -17.65 -7.39 4.72
CA TYR A 281 -17.69 -6.03 5.26
C TYR A 281 -16.72 -5.84 6.43
N THR A 282 -16.58 -6.86 7.29
CA THR A 282 -15.65 -6.84 8.43
C THR A 282 -14.20 -6.77 7.96
N ALA A 283 -13.80 -7.58 6.98
CA ALA A 283 -12.45 -7.55 6.41
C ALA A 283 -12.14 -6.18 5.77
N ILE A 284 -13.15 -5.54 5.18
CA ILE A 284 -13.03 -4.24 4.54
C ILE A 284 -12.91 -3.07 5.53
N LYS A 285 -13.59 -3.17 6.69
CA LYS A 285 -13.72 -2.04 7.62
C LYS A 285 -12.88 -2.18 8.88
N GLU A 286 -12.81 -3.40 9.39
CA GLU A 286 -12.25 -3.73 10.71
C GLU A 286 -11.03 -4.65 10.55
N GLY A 287 -10.43 -4.68 9.36
CA GLY A 287 -9.21 -5.43 9.08
C GLY A 287 -8.09 -5.06 10.07
N PRO A 288 -7.21 -6.02 10.43
CA PRO A 288 -6.10 -5.72 11.32
C PRO A 288 -5.16 -4.71 10.66
N SER A 289 -4.85 -3.62 11.37
CA SER A 289 -3.96 -2.57 10.90
C SER A 289 -2.62 -2.62 11.64
N PRO A 290 -1.47 -2.50 10.94
CA PRO A 290 -0.20 -2.26 11.61
C PRO A 290 -0.29 -0.99 12.47
N ASP A 291 0.23 -1.05 13.69
CA ASP A 291 0.34 0.13 14.56
C ASP A 291 1.50 1.00 14.05
N SER A 292 1.15 2.03 13.29
CA SER A 292 2.09 2.97 12.66
C SER A 292 2.96 3.69 13.70
N ALA A 293 2.45 3.90 14.91
CA ALA A 293 3.18 4.53 15.99
C ALA A 293 4.37 3.65 16.42
N ARG A 294 4.26 2.32 16.33
CA ARG A 294 5.38 1.41 16.63
C ARG A 294 6.44 1.41 15.55
N ALA A 295 6.06 1.45 14.27
CA ALA A 295 7.01 1.58 13.16
C ALA A 295 7.78 2.91 13.26
N ARG A 296 7.08 4.00 13.61
CA ARG A 296 7.67 5.31 13.91
C ARG A 296 8.68 5.26 15.05
N GLU A 297 8.40 4.54 16.14
CA GLU A 297 9.35 4.37 17.24
C GLU A 297 10.62 3.62 16.82
N VAL A 298 10.54 2.70 15.85
CA VAL A 298 11.72 2.05 15.29
C VAL A 298 12.62 3.10 14.62
N VAL A 299 12.04 3.96 13.79
CA VAL A 299 12.76 5.06 13.10
C VAL A 299 13.37 6.04 14.11
N LEU A 300 12.59 6.48 15.13
CA LEU A 300 13.08 7.33 16.22
C LEU A 300 14.35 6.75 16.86
N LYS A 301 14.30 5.48 17.23
CA LYS A 301 15.40 4.81 17.94
C LYS A 301 16.61 4.58 17.06
N ILE A 302 16.41 4.17 15.80
CA ILE A 302 17.51 3.90 14.86
C ILE A 302 18.28 5.18 14.54
N PHE A 303 17.58 6.28 14.26
CA PHE A 303 18.21 7.54 13.89
C PHE A 303 18.46 8.49 15.07
N ALA A 304 18.18 8.04 16.31
CA ALA A 304 18.29 8.84 17.53
C ALA A 304 17.59 10.21 17.41
N LEU A 305 16.43 10.24 16.76
CA LEU A 305 15.64 11.45 16.55
C LEU A 305 14.82 11.77 17.80
N LYS A 306 14.55 13.06 18.00
CA LYS A 306 13.48 13.52 18.89
C LYS A 306 12.13 13.45 18.17
N ARG A 307 11.04 13.43 18.94
CA ARG A 307 9.67 13.34 18.38
C ARG A 307 9.32 14.51 17.46
N ASP A 308 9.79 15.70 17.77
CA ASP A 308 9.62 16.93 16.96
C ASP A 308 10.50 16.96 15.70
N GLN A 309 11.43 16.01 15.55
CA GLN A 309 12.29 15.85 14.37
C GLN A 309 11.78 14.78 13.42
N LEU A 310 10.66 14.12 13.74
CA LEU A 310 10.11 13.11 12.86
C LEU A 310 9.55 13.71 11.59
N PRO A 311 9.77 13.06 10.43
CA PRO A 311 9.13 13.46 9.21
C PRO A 311 7.61 13.32 9.34
N LEU A 312 6.88 14.27 8.77
CA LEU A 312 5.44 14.19 8.61
C LEU A 312 5.11 13.37 7.35
N ILE A 313 3.94 12.73 7.35
CA ILE A 313 3.42 12.04 6.17
C ILE A 313 2.65 13.04 5.32
N TRP A 314 3.24 13.49 4.23
CA TRP A 314 2.61 14.44 3.32
C TRP A 314 1.70 13.70 2.34
N ILE A 315 0.52 14.23 2.08
CA ILE A 315 -0.48 13.57 1.24
C ILE A 315 -0.57 14.30 -0.08
N TYR A 316 -0.03 13.65 -1.12
CA TYR A 316 -0.19 14.13 -2.49
C TYR A 316 -1.58 13.78 -3.00
N ASN A 317 -2.19 14.72 -3.73
CA ASN A 317 -3.42 14.44 -4.49
C ASN A 317 -3.00 13.91 -5.86
N LEU A 318 -3.12 12.61 -6.06
CA LEU A 318 -2.71 11.89 -7.25
C LEU A 318 -3.90 11.74 -8.20
N LYS A 319 -3.63 11.72 -9.49
CA LYS A 319 -4.59 11.28 -10.50
C LYS A 319 -4.40 9.79 -10.75
N ASP A 320 -5.33 9.16 -11.47
CA ASP A 320 -5.16 7.81 -12.06
C ASP A 320 -3.84 7.59 -12.81
N THR A 321 -3.17 8.67 -13.23
CA THR A 321 -1.88 8.61 -13.92
C THR A 321 -0.68 8.54 -12.97
N GLY A 322 -0.87 8.74 -11.67
CA GLY A 322 0.19 8.93 -10.67
C GLY A 322 0.83 10.31 -10.73
N GLU A 323 0.30 11.21 -11.56
CA GLU A 323 0.71 12.61 -11.58
C GLU A 323 -0.09 13.37 -10.52
N THR A 324 0.57 14.31 -9.86
CA THR A 324 -0.07 15.11 -8.83
C THR A 324 -0.96 16.20 -9.44
N GLU A 325 -2.11 16.50 -8.84
CA GLU A 325 -2.92 17.66 -9.25
C GLU A 325 -2.20 19.00 -9.07
N LYS A 326 -1.37 19.08 -8.02
CA LYS A 326 -0.47 20.19 -7.72
C LYS A 326 0.94 19.62 -7.65
N ASP A 327 1.96 20.34 -8.09
CA ASP A 327 3.37 19.90 -8.00
C ASP A 327 3.91 19.75 -6.55
N TYR A 328 3.03 19.78 -5.54
CA TYR A 328 3.33 19.71 -4.12
C TYR A 328 2.14 19.15 -3.31
N ALA A 329 2.45 18.58 -2.15
CA ALA A 329 1.50 18.32 -1.08
C ALA A 329 1.41 19.55 -0.15
N ASP A 330 0.19 19.91 0.25
CA ASP A 330 -0.07 21.10 1.06
C ASP A 330 -0.79 20.79 2.39
N GLU A 331 -0.88 19.50 2.71
CA GLU A 331 -1.37 18.91 3.95
C GLU A 331 -0.53 17.69 4.32
N ALA A 332 -0.41 17.43 5.61
CA ALA A 332 0.26 16.27 6.16
C ALA A 332 -0.52 15.66 7.32
N TYR A 333 -0.31 14.38 7.59
CA TYR A 333 -0.78 13.76 8.83
C TYR A 333 0.12 14.11 9.99
N VAL A 334 -0.51 14.59 11.06
CA VAL A 334 0.12 14.82 12.37
C VAL A 334 -0.42 13.78 13.33
N TYR A 335 0.48 12.95 13.86
CA TYR A 335 0.13 11.91 14.80
C TYR A 335 -0.13 12.45 16.19
N LYS A 336 -1.08 11.84 16.89
CA LYS A 336 -1.34 12.08 18.30
C LYS A 336 -0.31 11.34 19.14
N GLU A 337 0.08 11.94 20.25
CA GLU A 337 0.94 11.26 21.22
C GLU A 337 0.16 10.13 21.88
N ARG A 338 0.80 8.97 22.03
CA ARG A 338 0.18 7.74 22.55
C ARG A 338 1.12 7.02 23.51
N ASP A 339 0.55 6.48 24.58
CA ASP A 339 1.25 5.57 25.49
C ASP A 339 1.24 4.14 24.93
N LEU A 340 2.33 3.76 24.26
CA LEU A 340 2.51 2.46 23.62
C LEU A 340 2.47 1.27 24.58
N SER A 341 2.63 1.49 25.89
CA SER A 341 2.58 0.43 26.91
C SER A 341 1.16 -0.04 27.23
N SER A 342 0.16 0.77 26.88
CA SER A 342 -1.26 0.54 27.19
C SER A 342 -2.06 -0.08 26.05
N PHE A 343 -1.43 -0.37 24.90
CA PHE A 343 -2.16 -0.69 23.67
C PHE A 343 -2.72 -2.11 23.61
N PRO A 344 -3.94 -2.29 23.06
CA PRO A 344 -4.47 -3.61 22.79
C PRO A 344 -3.59 -4.36 21.77
N LEU A 345 -3.53 -5.69 21.92
CA LEU A 345 -2.85 -6.57 20.96
C LEU A 345 -3.55 -6.61 19.59
N LYS A 346 -4.80 -6.16 19.53
CA LYS A 346 -5.58 -5.99 18.30
C LYS A 346 -5.74 -4.49 18.03
N PHE A 347 -5.12 -4.04 16.96
CA PHE A 347 -5.17 -2.69 16.44
C PHE A 347 -5.81 -2.74 15.06
N ASN A 348 -6.77 -1.86 14.78
CA ASN A 348 -7.53 -1.86 13.52
C ASN A 348 -7.41 -0.50 12.80
N SER A 349 -7.95 -0.43 11.58
CA SER A 349 -7.86 0.79 10.76
C SER A 349 -8.62 1.99 11.34
N ASP A 350 -9.64 1.79 12.16
CA ASP A 350 -10.33 2.87 12.86
C ASP A 350 -9.44 3.46 13.99
N ASP A 351 -8.73 2.59 14.74
CA ASP A 351 -7.75 3.01 15.75
C ASP A 351 -6.62 3.83 15.13
N GLU A 352 -6.17 3.43 13.94
CA GLU A 352 -5.12 4.11 13.19
C GLU A 352 -5.59 5.46 12.66
N LYS A 353 -6.80 5.52 12.09
CA LYS A 353 -7.41 6.78 11.65
C LYS A 353 -7.58 7.76 12.82
N ALA A 354 -8.04 7.28 13.97
CA ALA A 354 -8.21 8.11 15.15
C ALA A 354 -6.88 8.67 15.68
N ASN A 355 -5.76 8.03 15.34
CA ASN A 355 -4.41 8.38 15.80
C ASN A 355 -3.76 9.54 15.03
N LYS A 356 -4.34 10.01 13.93
CA LYS A 356 -3.75 11.06 13.10
C LYS A 356 -4.77 12.12 12.72
N ASP A 357 -4.31 13.36 12.62
CA ASP A 357 -5.09 14.47 12.09
C ASP A 357 -4.42 15.00 10.83
N LYS A 358 -5.18 15.13 9.74
CA LYS A 358 -4.70 15.81 8.52
C LYS A 358 -4.71 17.32 8.78
N LYS A 359 -3.57 18.00 8.57
CA LYS A 359 -3.40 19.43 8.86
C LYS A 359 -2.51 20.12 7.83
N LYS A 360 -2.74 21.42 7.63
CA LYS A 360 -1.79 22.31 6.96
C LYS A 360 -0.65 22.62 7.92
N ILE A 361 0.58 22.61 7.42
CA ILE A 361 1.78 22.83 8.22
C ILE A 361 2.30 24.25 7.97
N TYR A 362 2.80 24.88 9.04
CA TYR A 362 3.31 26.24 9.03
C TYR A 362 4.65 26.29 9.74
N ASP A 363 5.59 27.05 9.20
CA ASP A 363 6.89 27.29 9.80
C ASP A 363 6.75 28.22 11.05
N PRO A 364 7.82 28.39 11.86
CA PRO A 364 7.78 29.29 13.02
C PRO A 364 7.49 30.77 12.70
N SER A 365 7.62 31.18 11.44
CA SER A 365 7.28 32.53 10.96
C SER A 365 5.82 32.66 10.50
N GLY A 366 5.04 31.57 10.57
CA GLY A 366 3.66 31.51 10.14
C GLY A 366 3.48 31.32 8.63
N LYS A 367 4.54 31.02 7.88
CA LYS A 367 4.42 30.72 6.44
C LYS A 367 4.03 29.27 6.26
N ARG A 368 3.08 29.05 5.33
CA ARG A 368 2.63 27.70 4.99
C ARG A 368 3.77 26.93 4.32
N GLU A 369 4.00 25.70 4.77
CA GLU A 369 4.95 24.75 4.17
C GLU A 369 4.23 23.86 3.15
N CYS A 370 4.92 23.54 2.04
CA CYS A 370 4.45 22.63 1.01
C CYS A 370 5.58 21.71 0.58
N LEU A 371 5.35 20.40 0.60
CA LEU A 371 6.35 19.42 0.17
C LEU A 371 6.25 19.20 -1.34
N PRO A 372 7.27 19.55 -2.15
CA PRO A 372 7.22 19.32 -3.60
C PRO A 372 7.17 17.83 -3.92
N PHE A 373 6.46 17.48 -4.98
CA PHE A 373 6.38 16.09 -5.43
C PHE A 373 7.72 15.59 -5.96
N ASN A 374 8.38 16.38 -6.80
CA ASN A 374 9.72 16.07 -7.33
C ASN A 374 10.80 16.26 -6.26
N LEU A 375 11.82 15.40 -6.29
CA LEU A 375 12.88 15.44 -5.29
C LEU A 375 13.62 16.77 -5.28
N LEU A 376 13.77 17.34 -4.09
CA LEU A 376 14.53 18.56 -3.88
C LEU A 376 16.03 18.34 -4.16
N ALA A 377 16.72 19.43 -4.50
CA ALA A 377 18.16 19.41 -4.72
C ALA A 377 18.93 18.96 -3.46
N ALA A 378 20.10 18.38 -3.67
CA ALA A 378 21.02 18.03 -2.58
C ALA A 378 21.36 19.29 -1.75
N GLY A 379 21.22 19.20 -0.43
CA GLY A 379 21.49 20.31 0.49
C GLY A 379 20.25 21.03 1.03
N VAL A 380 19.06 20.77 0.49
CA VAL A 380 17.81 21.19 1.15
C VAL A 380 17.58 20.33 2.39
N THR A 381 17.42 20.97 3.54
CA THR A 381 17.28 20.30 4.85
C THR A 381 15.96 20.56 5.55
N VAL A 382 15.14 21.49 5.03
CA VAL A 382 13.83 21.88 5.58
C VAL A 382 12.80 21.97 4.47
N VAL A 383 11.53 21.78 4.82
CA VAL A 383 10.41 21.89 3.86
C VAL A 383 10.30 23.35 3.42
N PRO A 384 10.27 23.63 2.10
CA PRO A 384 10.17 24.99 1.64
C PRO A 384 8.78 25.58 1.93
N PRO A 385 8.67 26.91 2.04
CA PRO A 385 7.37 27.56 2.03
C PRO A 385 6.67 27.31 0.68
N CYS A 386 5.34 27.28 0.69
CA CYS A 386 4.55 27.16 -0.53
C CYS A 386 4.90 28.30 -1.51
N VAL A 387 5.16 27.95 -2.77
CA VAL A 387 5.41 28.92 -3.83
C VAL A 387 4.08 29.51 -4.28
N GLY A 388 3.93 30.85 -4.22
CA GLY A 388 2.82 31.56 -4.85
C GLY A 388 1.56 31.78 -4.02
N ASN A 389 1.68 32.12 -2.73
CA ASN A 389 0.55 32.68 -1.95
C ASN A 389 0.33 34.16 -2.26
#